data_AF-A0A2D0AIU8-F1
#
_entry.id   AF-A0A2D0AIU8-F1
#
_cell.length_a   1.000
_cell.length_b   1.000
_cell.length_c   1.000
_cell.angle_alpha   90.00
_cell.angle_beta   90.00
_cell.angle_gamma   90.00
#
_symmetry.space_group_name_H-M   'P 1'
#
loop_
_entity.id
_entity.type
_entity.pdbx_description
1 polymer ?
#
loop_
_entity_poly.entity_id
_entity_poly.type
_entity_poly.pdbx_seq_one_letter_code
_entity_poly.pdbx_strand_id
1 'polypeptide(L)'
;MKKIQLLLITLLTFNLSAQEKKRDIKDVEVEASCGLCQFGTKDKNCTLSIRYQNKVYNVIGTTIDDHGDAHANDGFCNTIRKAKVSGTLKEGVFLVQKFNLVTTNQ
;
A
#
# COMPACT_ATOMS: atom_id res chain seq x y z
N MET A 1 -29.43 -34.93 15.10
CA MET A 1 -29.87 -33.51 15.11
C MET A 1 -28.96 -32.58 15.93
N LYS A 2 -28.47 -32.95 17.14
CA LYS A 2 -27.54 -32.11 17.92
C LYS A 2 -26.14 -31.92 17.30
N LYS A 3 -25.63 -32.91 16.55
CA LYS A 3 -24.32 -32.85 15.87
C LYS A 3 -24.30 -31.97 14.60
N ILE A 4 -25.45 -31.82 13.93
CA ILE A 4 -25.58 -30.98 12.73
C ILE A 4 -25.70 -29.50 13.11
N GLN A 5 -26.34 -29.18 14.23
CA GLN A 5 -26.39 -27.79 14.72
C GLN A 5 -25.03 -27.27 15.20
N LEU A 6 -24.15 -28.16 15.69
CA LEU A 6 -22.78 -27.76 16.08
C LEU A 6 -21.88 -27.43 14.86
N LEU A 7 -22.19 -28.01 13.69
CA LEU A 7 -21.45 -27.78 12.44
C LEU A 7 -21.83 -26.45 11.76
N LEU A 8 -23.04 -25.93 12.01
CA LEU A 8 -23.50 -24.68 11.39
C LEU A 8 -22.96 -23.43 12.12
N ILE A 9 -22.68 -23.55 13.41
CA ILE A 9 -22.17 -22.45 14.25
C ILE A 9 -20.67 -22.17 13.98
N THR A 10 -19.91 -23.19 13.56
CA THR A 10 -18.49 -23.05 13.23
C THR A 10 -18.24 -22.38 11.88
N LEU A 11 -19.21 -22.36 10.97
CA LEU A 11 -19.08 -21.71 9.66
C LEU A 11 -19.33 -20.19 9.70
N LEU A 12 -19.97 -19.67 10.75
CA LEU A 12 -20.33 -18.26 10.85
C LEU A 12 -19.18 -17.37 11.37
N THR A 13 -18.21 -17.95 12.09
CA THR A 13 -17.14 -17.18 12.77
C THR A 13 -15.94 -16.85 11.88
N PHE A 14 -15.86 -17.40 10.65
CA PHE A 14 -14.72 -17.17 9.75
C PHE A 14 -14.78 -15.87 8.92
N ASN A 15 -15.87 -15.10 8.99
CA ASN A 15 -16.04 -13.91 8.13
C ASN A 15 -15.54 -12.58 8.75
N LEU A 16 -14.96 -12.61 9.96
CA LEU A 16 -14.62 -11.36 10.67
C LEU A 16 -13.22 -10.78 10.33
N SER A 17 -12.41 -11.48 9.52
CA SER A 17 -10.99 -11.12 9.33
C SER A 17 -10.68 -10.28 8.08
N ALA A 18 -11.67 -9.88 7.27
CA ALA A 18 -11.40 -9.31 5.94
C ALA A 18 -11.93 -7.88 5.67
N GLN A 19 -12.59 -7.22 6.63
CA GLN A 19 -13.00 -5.82 6.44
C GLN A 19 -11.83 -4.89 6.71
N GLU A 20 -11.13 -4.44 5.66
CA GLU A 20 -10.14 -3.37 5.78
C GLU A 20 -10.87 -2.05 6.13
N LYS A 21 -10.90 -1.73 7.42
CA LYS A 21 -11.48 -0.48 7.93
C LYS A 21 -10.76 0.73 7.30
N LYS A 22 -11.54 1.74 6.88
CA LYS A 22 -10.99 3.05 6.47
C LYS A 22 -10.08 3.58 7.58
N ARG A 23 -8.85 3.98 7.24
CA ARG A 23 -7.87 4.55 8.17
C ARG A 23 -7.24 5.78 7.57
N ASP A 24 -7.31 6.90 8.28
CA ASP A 24 -6.61 8.12 7.91
C ASP A 24 -5.20 8.10 8.52
N ILE A 25 -4.20 8.40 7.68
CA ILE A 25 -2.78 8.44 8.02
C ILE A 25 -2.30 9.87 7.84
N LYS A 26 -1.53 10.38 8.80
CA LYS A 26 -1.01 11.75 8.78
C LYS A 26 0.48 11.78 9.08
N ASP A 27 1.25 12.32 8.14
CA ASP A 27 2.68 12.60 8.21
C ASP A 27 3.54 11.40 8.68
N VAL A 28 3.22 10.20 8.15
CA VAL A 28 3.94 8.96 8.47
C VAL A 28 5.04 8.70 7.44
N GLU A 29 6.22 8.30 7.92
CA GLU A 29 7.30 7.82 7.05
C GLU A 29 7.02 6.38 6.60
N VAL A 30 7.09 6.16 5.28
CA VAL A 30 6.87 4.87 4.62
C VAL A 30 7.94 4.63 3.57
N GLU A 31 8.13 3.37 3.19
CA GLU A 31 8.85 3.06 1.95
C GLU A 31 7.92 3.32 0.76
N ALA A 32 8.45 3.89 -0.31
CA ALA A 32 7.72 4.17 -1.54
C ALA A 32 8.55 3.76 -2.76
N SER A 33 7.91 3.08 -3.70
CA SER A 33 8.57 2.55 -4.90
C SER A 33 7.55 2.04 -5.92
N CYS A 34 8.02 1.51 -7.05
CA CYS A 34 7.19 0.77 -7.99
C CYS A 34 6.72 -0.56 -7.37
N GLY A 35 5.41 -0.79 -7.37
CA GLY A 35 4.81 -2.02 -6.83
C GLY A 35 5.37 -3.28 -7.48
N LEU A 36 5.35 -3.31 -8.81
CA LEU A 36 5.82 -4.45 -9.60
C LEU A 36 7.34 -4.65 -9.48
N CYS A 37 8.12 -3.60 -9.72
CA CYS A 37 9.58 -3.71 -9.83
C CYS A 37 10.28 -3.96 -8.49
N GLN A 38 9.80 -3.34 -7.40
CA GLN A 38 10.54 -3.29 -6.14
C GLN A 38 9.80 -3.97 -4.97
N PHE A 39 8.47 -4.09 -5.05
CA PHE A 39 7.68 -4.72 -3.99
C PHE A 39 7.09 -6.08 -4.36
N GLY A 40 7.30 -6.55 -5.60
CA GLY A 40 6.87 -7.88 -6.05
C GLY A 40 5.36 -8.05 -6.10
N THR A 41 4.60 -6.97 -6.32
CA THR A 41 3.17 -7.05 -6.55
C THR A 41 2.89 -7.69 -7.92
N LYS A 42 1.64 -8.14 -8.13
CA LYS A 42 1.19 -8.69 -9.42
C LYS A 42 0.54 -7.62 -10.31
N ASP A 43 0.95 -6.37 -10.16
CA ASP A 43 0.42 -5.27 -10.96
C ASP A 43 0.78 -5.46 -12.44
N LYS A 44 -0.09 -4.99 -13.34
CA LYS A 44 0.15 -5.07 -14.79
C LYS A 44 1.11 -4.00 -15.32
N ASN A 45 1.24 -2.90 -14.58
CA ASN A 45 1.96 -1.70 -14.97
C ASN A 45 2.87 -1.24 -13.82
N CYS A 46 3.85 -0.38 -14.12
CA CYS A 46 4.62 0.31 -13.10
C CYS A 46 3.73 1.33 -12.37
N THR A 47 3.31 0.99 -11.15
CA THR A 47 2.44 1.82 -10.31
C THR A 47 3.18 2.27 -9.07
N LEU A 48 2.95 3.52 -8.66
CA LEU A 48 3.47 4.00 -7.38
C LEU A 48 2.77 3.25 -6.24
N SER A 49 3.58 2.73 -5.32
CA SER A 49 3.11 2.00 -4.15
C SER A 49 3.84 2.47 -2.90
N ILE A 50 3.17 2.35 -1.76
CA ILE A 50 3.81 2.50 -0.44
C ILE A 50 3.80 1.17 0.30
N ARG A 51 4.85 0.92 1.09
CA ARG A 51 4.85 -0.14 2.09
C ARG A 51 4.64 0.46 3.47
N TYR A 52 3.51 0.13 4.08
CA TYR A 52 3.14 0.57 5.43
C TYR A 52 2.74 -0.63 6.27
N GLN A 53 3.33 -0.77 7.46
CA GLN A 53 3.11 -1.91 8.35
C GLN A 53 3.28 -3.27 7.65
N ASN A 54 4.35 -3.41 6.87
CA ASN A 54 4.68 -4.63 6.12
C ASN A 54 3.64 -5.06 5.06
N LYS A 55 2.71 -4.17 4.69
CA LYS A 55 1.75 -4.34 3.61
C LYS A 55 2.00 -3.30 2.53
N VAL A 56 1.78 -3.69 1.27
CA VAL A 56 1.95 -2.82 0.09
C VAL A 56 0.59 -2.33 -0.36
N TYR A 57 0.49 -1.02 -0.62
CA TYR A 57 -0.74 -0.38 -1.09
C TYR A 57 -0.42 0.45 -2.32
N ASN A 58 -1.23 0.28 -3.37
CA ASN A 58 -1.16 1.13 -4.56
C ASN A 58 -1.60 2.55 -4.19
N VAL A 59 -0.83 3.53 -4.65
CA VAL A 59 -1.10 4.95 -4.40
C VAL A 59 -2.00 5.49 -5.50
N ILE A 60 -3.08 6.16 -5.11
CA ILE A 60 -4.02 6.83 -6.02
C ILE A 60 -3.98 8.33 -5.76
N GLY A 61 -3.84 9.10 -6.84
CA GLY A 61 -3.79 10.57 -6.83
C GLY A 61 -2.44 11.16 -7.24
N THR A 62 -1.41 10.32 -7.41
CA THR A 62 -0.12 10.68 -8.02
C THR A 62 0.53 9.42 -8.61
N THR A 63 1.42 9.61 -9.58
CA THR A 63 2.10 8.55 -10.35
C THR A 63 3.60 8.54 -10.07
N ILE A 64 4.30 7.50 -10.54
CA ILE A 64 5.76 7.42 -10.38
C ILE A 64 6.49 8.59 -11.06
N ASP A 65 5.98 9.04 -12.21
CA ASP A 65 6.62 10.08 -13.03
C ASP A 65 6.38 11.50 -12.49
N ASP A 66 5.37 11.68 -11.62
CA ASP A 66 5.14 12.95 -10.90
C ASP A 66 6.27 13.26 -9.90
N HIS A 67 7.13 12.29 -9.63
CA HIS A 67 8.20 12.35 -8.63
C HIS A 67 9.60 12.23 -9.24
N GLY A 68 9.72 12.36 -10.56
CA GLY A 68 10.97 12.27 -11.31
C GLY A 68 10.97 11.12 -12.32
N ASP A 69 12.08 10.94 -13.03
CA ASP A 69 12.23 9.83 -13.98
C ASP A 69 12.22 8.50 -13.23
N ALA A 70 11.19 7.69 -13.47
CA ALA A 70 11.04 6.38 -12.83
C ALA A 70 12.21 5.42 -13.10
N HIS A 71 12.93 5.60 -14.21
CA HIS A 71 14.06 4.76 -14.62
C HIS A 71 15.44 5.36 -14.31
N ALA A 72 15.51 6.52 -13.66
CA ALA A 72 16.77 7.03 -13.13
C ALA A 72 17.33 6.09 -12.03
N ASN A 73 18.60 6.25 -11.66
CA ASN A 73 19.23 5.44 -10.61
C ASN A 73 18.49 5.55 -9.26
N ASP A 74 17.94 6.72 -8.94
CA ASP A 74 17.10 6.99 -7.78
C ASP A 74 15.59 6.96 -8.13
N GLY A 75 15.24 6.55 -9.34
CA GLY A 75 13.89 6.40 -9.83
C GLY A 75 13.17 5.21 -9.17
N PHE A 76 11.85 5.31 -9.07
CA PHE A 76 11.05 4.31 -8.35
C PHE A 76 11.04 2.91 -8.97
N CYS A 77 11.40 2.73 -10.25
CA CYS A 77 11.56 1.40 -10.82
C CYS A 77 12.87 0.72 -10.37
N ASN A 78 13.86 1.50 -9.94
CA ASN A 78 15.20 1.01 -9.62
C ASN A 78 15.52 1.05 -8.12
N THR A 79 14.78 1.83 -7.32
CA THR A 79 15.11 2.06 -5.92
C THR A 79 13.88 2.17 -5.02
N ILE A 80 14.00 1.67 -3.80
CA ILE A 80 13.03 1.91 -2.71
C ILE A 80 13.45 3.19 -1.98
N ARG A 81 12.59 4.20 -1.99
CA ARG A 81 12.83 5.48 -1.29
C ARG A 81 11.98 5.59 -0.04
N LYS A 82 12.30 6.55 0.82
CA LYS A 82 11.45 6.94 1.94
C LYS A 82 10.61 8.16 1.59
N ALA A 83 9.36 8.17 2.02
CA ALA A 83 8.45 9.31 1.86
C ALA A 83 7.67 9.55 3.15
N LYS A 84 7.43 10.82 3.48
CA LYS A 84 6.41 11.21 4.46
C LYS A 84 5.09 11.41 3.74
N VAL A 85 4.07 10.64 4.14
CA VAL A 85 2.77 10.61 3.49
C VAL A 85 1.63 10.94 4.43
N SER A 86 0.60 11.59 3.89
CA SER A 86 -0.72 11.73 4.50
C SER A 86 -1.78 11.32 3.49
N GLY A 87 -2.83 10.65 3.94
CA GLY A 87 -3.87 10.11 3.07
C GLY A 87 -4.80 9.14 3.79
N THR A 88 -5.58 8.42 3.01
CA THR A 88 -6.58 7.47 3.52
C THR A 88 -6.32 6.09 2.94
N LEU A 89 -6.15 5.09 3.80
CA LEU A 89 -6.27 3.68 3.41
C LEU A 89 -7.74 3.28 3.34
N LYS A 90 -8.19 2.84 2.17
CA LYS A 90 -9.55 2.36 1.92
C LYS A 90 -9.50 1.28 0.84
N GLU A 91 -10.15 0.14 1.07
CA GLU A 91 -10.33 -0.90 0.05
C GLU A 91 -9.00 -1.37 -0.57
N GLY A 92 -7.94 -1.53 0.24
CA GLY A 92 -6.63 -2.00 -0.22
C GLY A 92 -5.79 -0.98 -1.01
N VAL A 93 -6.23 0.26 -1.15
CA VAL A 93 -5.46 1.34 -1.77
C VAL A 93 -5.18 2.49 -0.81
N PHE A 94 -4.15 3.27 -1.11
CA PHE A 94 -3.81 4.50 -0.40
C PHE A 94 -4.18 5.71 -1.25
N LEU A 95 -5.23 6.43 -0.83
CA LEU A 95 -5.65 7.68 -1.45
C LEU A 95 -4.78 8.81 -0.90
N VAL A 96 -3.86 9.32 -1.71
CA VAL A 96 -2.85 10.29 -1.26
C VAL A 96 -3.44 11.70 -1.12
N GLN A 97 -3.02 12.41 -0.08
CA GLN A 97 -3.28 13.84 0.12
C GLN A 97 -1.98 14.63 0.16
N LYS A 98 -0.91 14.02 0.68
CA LYS A 98 0.44 14.58 0.74
C LYS A 98 1.45 13.47 0.52
N PHE A 99 2.46 13.73 -0.31
CA PHE A 99 3.55 12.81 -0.58
C PHE A 99 4.85 13.61 -0.70
N ASN A 100 5.69 13.52 0.33
CA ASN A 100 6.97 14.22 0.36
C ASN A 100 8.08 13.20 0.44
N LEU A 101 8.89 13.10 -0.62
CA LEU A 101 10.12 12.32 -0.58
C LEU A 101 11.04 12.83 0.52
N VAL A 102 11.57 11.92 1.33
CA VAL A 102 12.61 12.24 2.31
C VAL A 102 13.91 12.33 1.52
N THR A 103 14.34 13.55 1.22
CA THR A 103 15.68 13.79 0.68
C THR A 103 16.68 13.42 1.76
N THR A 104 17.42 12.35 1.54
CA THR A 104 18.69 12.17 2.24
C THR A 104 19.65 13.07 1.49
N ASN A 105 20.11 14.17 2.11
CA ASN A 105 21.21 14.93 1.54
C ASN A 105 22.34 13.93 1.30
N GLN A 106 22.62 13.63 0.04
CA GLN A 106 23.75 12.81 -0.37
C GLN A 106 25.04 13.56 -0.09
#